data_AF-A0A660MIW1-F1
#
_entry.id   AF-A0A660MIW1-F1
#
_cell.length_a   1.000
_cell.length_b   1.000
_cell.length_c   1.000
_cell.angle_alpha   90.00
_cell.angle_beta   90.00
_cell.angle_gamma   90.00
#
_symmetry.space_group_name_H-M   'P 1'
#
loop_
_entity.id
_entity.type
_entity.pdbx_description
1 polymer ?
#
loop_
_entity_poly.entity_id
_entity_poly.type
_entity_poly.pdbx_seq_one_letter_code
_entity_poly.pdbx_strand_id
1 'polypeptide(L)' 'MPQTLYHASGLTADNADKLKDAGMNVPGVKWVNINNGNIVVTHEDGFDADAFAAALRGADGSVSLSR' A
#
# COMPACT_ATOMS: atom_id res chain seq x y z
N MET A 1 12.09 -5.86 10.73
CA MET A 1 10.90 -5.89 9.86
C MET A 1 11.33 -5.34 8.51
N PRO A 2 11.29 -6.14 7.43
CA PRO A 2 11.57 -5.68 6.08
C PRO A 2 10.63 -4.55 5.64
N GLN A 3 11.08 -3.78 4.65
CA GLN A 3 10.31 -2.73 3.99
C GLN A 3 10.30 -2.93 2.49
N THR A 4 9.15 -2.73 1.87
CA THR A 4 8.99 -2.73 0.41
C THR A 4 8.51 -1.35 -0.04
N LEU A 5 9.19 -0.78 -1.04
CA LEU A 5 8.81 0.44 -1.70
C LEU A 5 7.99 0.11 -2.95
N TYR A 6 6.89 0.84 -3.14
CA TYR A 6 6.12 0.88 -4.38
C TYR A 6 6.08 2.31 -4.90
N HIS A 7 6.28 2.46 -6.21
CA HIS A 7 5.84 3.63 -6.94
C HIS A 7 4.34 3.50 -7.20
N ALA A 8 3.59 4.56 -6.92
CA ALA A 8 2.14 4.58 -7.01
C ALA A 8 1.66 5.75 -7.87
N SER A 9 0.70 5.49 -8.75
CA SER A 9 -0.03 6.52 -9.49
C SER A 9 -1.48 6.58 -9.03
N GLY A 10 -2.13 7.74 -9.24
CA GLY A 10 -3.49 7.97 -8.78
C GLY A 10 -3.63 8.27 -7.29
N LEU A 11 -2.53 8.52 -6.58
CA LEU A 11 -2.55 9.01 -5.20
C LEU A 11 -3.04 10.46 -5.14
N THR A 12 -3.98 10.72 -4.26
CA THR A 12 -4.53 12.05 -3.95
C THR A 12 -4.55 12.24 -2.43
N ALA A 13 -4.69 13.50 -1.98
CA ALA A 13 -4.88 13.75 -0.55
C ALA A 13 -6.12 13.05 0.00
N ASP A 14 -7.17 12.95 -0.81
CA ASP A 14 -8.46 12.39 -0.41
C ASP A 14 -8.46 10.86 -0.31
N ASN A 15 -7.58 10.16 -1.05
CA ASN A 15 -7.49 8.70 -1.00
C ASN A 15 -6.37 8.17 -0.10
N ALA A 16 -5.47 9.01 0.40
CA ALA A 16 -4.33 8.56 1.20
C ALA A 16 -4.75 7.78 2.45
N ASP A 17 -5.70 8.29 3.23
CA ASP A 17 -6.11 7.63 4.49
C ASP A 17 -6.80 6.29 4.22
N LYS A 18 -7.74 6.23 3.28
CA LYS A 18 -8.44 4.98 2.95
C LYS A 18 -7.49 3.90 2.41
N LEU A 19 -6.48 4.30 1.62
CA LEU A 19 -5.47 3.39 1.08
C LEU A 19 -4.55 2.87 2.19
N LYS A 20 -4.16 3.76 3.10
CA LYS A 20 -3.40 3.39 4.28
C LYS A 20 -4.16 2.36 5.11
N ASP A 21 -5.43 2.61 5.41
CA ASP A 21 -6.28 1.69 6.17
C ASP A 21 -6.44 0.34 5.46
N ALA A 22 -6.70 0.35 4.16
CA ALA A 22 -6.80 -0.87 3.36
C ALA A 22 -5.51 -1.69 3.39
N GLY A 23 -4.35 -1.05 3.22
CA GLY A 23 -3.06 -1.71 3.30
C GLY A 23 -2.72 -2.21 4.71
N MET A 24 -3.10 -1.48 5.75
CA MET A 24 -2.90 -1.90 7.16
C MET A 24 -3.73 -3.13 7.54
N ASN A 25 -4.83 -3.40 6.84
CA ASN A 25 -5.67 -4.59 7.04
C ASN A 25 -5.10 -5.86 6.37
N VAL A 26 -4.02 -5.75 5.59
CA VAL A 26 -3.39 -6.90 4.93
C VAL A 26 -2.56 -7.69 5.95
N PRO A 27 -2.74 -9.02 6.06
CA PRO A 27 -1.95 -9.84 6.97
C PRO A 27 -0.43 -9.65 6.81
N GLY A 28 0.28 -9.52 7.93
CA GLY A 28 1.72 -9.31 7.95
C GLY A 28 2.15 -7.85 7.73
N VAL A 29 1.25 -6.93 7.36
CA VAL A 29 1.55 -5.48 7.32
C VAL A 29 1.60 -4.91 8.73
N LYS A 30 2.60 -4.08 8.99
CA LYS A 30 2.84 -3.40 10.28
C LYS A 30 2.70 -1.90 10.18
N TRP A 31 3.04 -1.35 9.02
CA TRP A 31 2.88 0.06 8.75
C TRP A 31 2.77 0.31 7.24
N VAL A 32 1.92 1.27 6.88
CA VAL A 32 1.85 1.82 5.52
C VAL A 32 2.13 3.31 5.60
N ASN A 33 3.12 3.75 4.82
CA ASN A 33 3.49 5.14 4.68
C ASN A 33 3.27 5.57 3.23
N ILE A 34 2.41 6.57 3.01
CA ILE A 34 2.10 7.11 1.68
C ILE A 34 2.70 8.50 1.60
N ASN A 35 3.61 8.71 0.63
CA ASN A 35 4.28 9.99 0.46
C ASN A 35 4.69 10.22 -0.99
N ASN A 36 4.30 11.38 -1.54
CA ASN A 36 4.82 11.95 -2.78
C ASN A 36 4.92 10.95 -3.96
N GLY A 37 3.82 10.23 -4.25
CA GLY A 37 3.78 9.24 -5.33
C GLY A 37 4.36 7.86 -4.97
N ASN A 38 4.69 7.62 -3.70
CA ASN A 38 5.22 6.36 -3.23
C ASN A 38 4.41 5.79 -2.08
N ILE A 39 4.44 4.47 -1.96
CA ILE A 39 3.94 3.74 -0.80
C ILE A 39 5.08 2.88 -0.26
N VAL A 40 5.45 3.09 0.99
CA VAL A 40 6.37 2.22 1.72
C VAL A 40 5.57 1.38 2.69
N VAL A 41 5.68 0.07 2.57
CA VAL A 41 5.05 -0.88 3.49
C VAL A 41 6.13 -1.52 4.35
N THR A 42 5.94 -1.48 5.67
CA THR A 42 6.74 -2.23 6.64
C THR A 42 5.97 -3.48 7.01
N HIS A 43 6.61 -4.65 6.94
CA HIS A 43 5.91 -5.93 7.04
C HIS A 43 6.76 -7.03 7.68
N GLU A 44 6.16 -8.19 7.92
CA GLU A 44 6.83 -9.43 8.31
C GLU A 44 7.39 -10.18 7.10
N ASP A 45 8.20 -11.22 7.33
CA ASP A 45 8.89 -11.97 6.27
C ASP A 45 7.92 -12.73 5.34
N GLY A 46 6.68 -12.97 5.77
CA GLY A 46 5.62 -13.63 4.98
C GLY A 46 4.68 -12.68 4.24
N PHE A 47 5.09 -11.44 3.96
CA PHE A 47 4.25 -10.44 3.32
C PHE A 47 3.82 -10.83 1.90
N ASP A 48 2.50 -10.85 1.71
CA ASP A 48 1.88 -11.06 0.41
C ASP A 48 1.72 -9.72 -0.34
N ALA A 49 2.68 -9.46 -1.21
CA ALA A 49 2.74 -8.24 -2.01
C ALA A 49 1.60 -8.14 -3.04
N ASP A 50 1.06 -9.27 -3.51
CA ASP A 50 -0.02 -9.28 -4.50
C ASP A 50 -1.36 -9.03 -3.80
N ALA A 51 -1.57 -9.61 -2.62
CA ALA A 51 -2.71 -9.29 -1.75
C ALA A 51 -2.71 -7.81 -1.35
N PHE A 52 -1.54 -7.24 -1.04
CA PHE A 52 -1.40 -5.81 -0.76
C PHE A 52 -1.80 -4.93 -1.95
N ALA A 53 -1.30 -5.26 -3.14
CA ALA A 53 -1.66 -4.53 -4.35
C ALA A 53 -3.15 -4.64 -4.69
N ALA A 54 -3.74 -5.82 -4.49
CA ALA A 54 -5.18 -6.04 -4.67
C ALA A 54 -6.01 -5.25 -3.65
N ALA A 55 -5.60 -5.19 -2.38
CA ALA A 55 -6.29 -4.42 -1.34
C ALA A 55 -6.32 -2.93 -1.67
N LEU A 56 -5.21 -2.35 -2.12
CA LEU A 56 -5.14 -0.95 -2.52
C LEU A 56 -6.01 -0.65 -3.75
N ARG A 57 -5.97 -1.51 -4.79
CA ARG A 57 -6.84 -1.37 -5.97
C ARG A 57 -8.32 -1.57 -5.64
N GLY A 58 -8.64 -2.44 -4.69
CA GLY A 58 -10.01 -2.67 -4.23
C GLY A 58 -10.56 -1.49 -3.43
N ALA A 59 -9.71 -0.80 -2.66
CA ALA A 59 -10.07 0.41 -1.94
C ALA A 59 -10.18 1.64 -2.87
N ASP A 60 -9.37 1.69 -3.93
CA ASP A 60 -9.47 2.71 -4.97
C ASP A 60 -9.02 2.17 -6.35
N GLY A 61 -9.97 2.05 -7.28
CA GLY A 61 -9.69 1.57 -8.63
C GLY A 61 -8.82 2.49 -9.47
N SER A 62 -8.61 3.76 -9.07
CA SER A 62 -7.70 4.67 -9.77
C SER A 62 -6.24 4.47 -9.40
N VAL A 63 -5.94 3.69 -8.37
CA VAL A 63 -4.57 3.50 -7.87
C VAL A 63 -3.90 2.34 -8.59
N SER A 64 -2.65 2.56 -9.01
CA SER A 64 -1.82 1.49 -9.53
C SER A 64 -0.45 1.52 -8.87
N LEU A 65 0.18 0.33 -8.75
CA LEU A 65 1.46 0.13 -8.10
C LEU A 65 2.44 -0.50 -9.08
N SER A 66 3.68 -0.03 -9.04
CA SER A 66 4.84 -0.64 -9.65
C SER A 66 5.98 -0.71 -8.64
N ARG A 67 6.88 -1.70 -8.79
CA ARG A 67 8.08 -1.81 -7.97
C ARG A 67 9.27 -1.16 -8.65
#